data_AF-A0A1C6PV12-F1
#
_entry.id   AF-A0A1C6PV12-F1
#
_cell.length_a   1.000
_cell.length_b   1.000
_cell.length_c   1.000
_cell.angle_alpha   90.00
_cell.angle_beta   90.00
_cell.angle_gamma   90.00
#
_symmetry.space_group_name_H-M   'P 1'
#
loop_
_entity.id
_entity.type
_entity.pdbx_description
1 polymer ?
#
loop_
_entity_poly.entity_id
_entity_poly.type
_entity_poly.pdbx_seq_one_letter_code
_entity_poly.pdbx_strand_id
1 'polypeptide(L)' 'MKLSPNHNPTEPSDLLIRMHNQVGAAVDVTGGTVGEASRWNCHGCGDRSSFTDHLGTIRLRAGQHAEFCRAAYQRIR' A
#
# COMPACT_ATOMS: atom_id res chain seq x y z
N MET A 1 -20.72 -9.39 -3.71
CA MET A 1 -19.54 -9.56 -4.58
C MET A 1 -18.51 -10.38 -3.84
N LYS A 2 -18.18 -11.60 -4.31
CA LYS A 2 -16.94 -12.24 -3.88
C LYS A 2 -15.83 -11.48 -4.57
N LEU A 3 -15.04 -10.72 -3.80
CA LEU A 3 -13.71 -10.30 -4.26
C LEU A 3 -12.96 -11.60 -4.54
N SER A 4 -12.89 -12.00 -5.82
CA SER A 4 -12.02 -13.09 -6.29
C SER A 4 -10.63 -12.90 -5.69
N PRO A 5 -9.83 -13.97 -5.49
CA PRO A 5 -8.60 -13.89 -4.72
C PRO A 5 -7.67 -12.88 -5.40
N ASN A 6 -7.67 -11.65 -4.86
CA ASN A 6 -6.64 -10.68 -5.16
C ASN A 6 -5.37 -11.42 -4.73
N HIS A 7 -4.53 -11.78 -5.69
CA HIS A 7 -3.17 -12.21 -5.40
C HIS A 7 -2.49 -11.01 -4.76
N ASN A 8 -2.73 -10.81 -3.46
CA ASN A 8 -2.06 -9.80 -2.70
C ASN A 8 -0.57 -10.02 -2.95
N PRO A 9 0.18 -8.94 -3.18
CA PRO A 9 1.61 -9.05 -3.32
C PRO A 9 2.18 -9.74 -2.09
N THR A 10 3.25 -10.51 -2.29
CA THR A 10 3.97 -11.16 -1.20
C THR A 10 4.16 -10.18 -0.05
N GLU A 11 3.74 -10.59 1.14
CA GLU A 11 3.77 -9.74 2.31
C GLU A 11 5.22 -9.34 2.64
N PRO A 12 5.55 -8.04 2.65
CA PRO A 12 6.86 -7.57 3.09
C PRO A 12 7.11 -7.93 4.55
N SER A 13 8.36 -8.26 4.91
CA SER A 13 8.73 -8.60 6.29
C SER A 13 8.57 -7.43 7.27
N ASP A 14 8.55 -6.20 6.76
CA ASP A 14 8.40 -4.94 7.48
C ASP A 14 7.02 -4.30 7.23
N LEU A 15 6.00 -5.10 6.89
CA LEU A 15 4.64 -4.61 6.66
C LEU A 15 4.00 -4.14 7.97
N LEU A 16 3.55 -2.89 7.99
CA LEU A 16 2.83 -2.29 9.12
C LEU A 16 1.32 -2.21 8.85
N ILE A 17 0.93 -1.79 7.65
CA ILE A 17 -0.47 -1.62 7.25
C ILE A 17 -0.61 -2.00 5.78
N ARG A 18 -1.66 -2.75 5.42
CA ARG A 18 -2.07 -2.95 4.03
C ARG A 18 -3.47 -2.39 3.81
N MET A 19 -3.58 -1.47 2.87
CA MET A 19 -4.84 -0.90 2.40
C MET A 19 -5.15 -1.47 1.02
N HIS A 20 -6.42 -1.38 0.61
CA HIS A 20 -6.83 -1.69 -0.76
C HIS A 20 -7.48 -0.47 -1.38
N ASN A 21 -7.11 -0.15 -2.61
CA ASN A 21 -7.78 0.91 -3.37
C ASN A 21 -9.16 0.47 -3.86
N GLN A 22 -9.89 1.37 -4.53
CA GLN A 22 -11.26 1.12 -5.00
C GLN A 22 -11.40 -0.05 -5.99
N VAL A 23 -10.30 -0.46 -6.64
CA VAL A 23 -10.26 -1.58 -7.59
C VAL A 23 -9.58 -2.83 -7.00
N GLY A 24 -9.27 -2.82 -5.70
CA GLY A 24 -8.73 -3.97 -4.96
C GLY A 24 -7.22 -4.13 -5.01
N ALA A 25 -6.46 -3.18 -5.58
CA ALA A 25 -5.00 -3.24 -5.56
C ALA A 25 -4.44 -2.86 -4.17
N ALA A 26 -3.39 -3.56 -3.74
CA ALA A 26 -2.78 -3.34 -2.44
C ALA A 26 -1.94 -2.05 -2.42
N VAL A 27 -2.06 -1.31 -1.31
CA VAL A 27 -1.19 -0.19 -0.94
C VAL A 27 -0.56 -0.55 0.40
N ASP A 28 0.73 -0.83 0.39
CA ASP A 28 1.46 -1.30 1.56
C ASP A 28 2.17 -0.14 2.23
N VAL A 29 2.00 -0.02 3.53
CA VAL A 29 2.81 0.81 4.41
C VAL A 29 3.83 -0.10 5.08
N THR A 30 5.11 0.16 4.81
CA THR A 30 6.25 -0.60 5.35
C THR A 30 7.12 0.30 6.21
N GLY A 31 7.83 -0.29 7.17
CA GLY A 31 8.73 0.44 8.04
C GLY A 31 8.97 -0.30 9.35
N GLY A 32 9.53 0.44 10.29
CA GLY A 32 9.87 -0.08 11.61
C GLY A 32 8.79 0.09 12.68
N THR A 33 9.14 -0.23 13.93
CA THR A 33 8.24 -0.04 15.09
C THR A 33 7.98 1.45 15.39
N VAL A 34 7.05 1.75 16.30
CA VAL A 34 6.58 3.11 16.60
C VAL A 34 7.77 4.07 16.86
N GLY A 35 7.93 5.06 15.99
CA GLY A 35 9.03 6.05 16.05
C GLY A 35 10.04 5.91 14.91
N GLU A 36 10.07 4.77 14.23
CA GLU A 36 10.92 4.55 13.05
C GLU A 36 10.27 5.06 11.76
N ALA A 37 11.11 5.37 10.78
CA ALA A 37 10.69 5.96 9.53
C ALA A 37 9.91 4.94 8.68
N SER A 38 8.68 5.29 8.30
CA SER A 38 7.78 4.47 7.48
C SER A 38 7.73 5.00 6.04
N ARG A 39 7.26 4.18 5.10
CA ARG A 39 7.04 4.51 3.69
C ARG A 39 5.81 3.77 3.17
N TRP A 40 5.29 4.18 2.01
CA TRP A 40 4.20 3.46 1.36
C TRP A 40 4.49 3.16 -0.10
N ASN A 41 3.90 2.08 -0.63
CA ASN A 41 4.01 1.66 -2.01
C ASN A 41 2.68 1.08 -2.51
N CYS A 42 2.18 1.59 -3.64
CA CYS A 42 0.99 1.10 -4.31
C CYS A 42 1.36 0.08 -5.37
N HIS A 43 0.83 -1.13 -5.24
CA HIS A 43 1.04 -2.21 -6.21
C HIS A 43 0.13 -2.12 -7.42
N GLY A 44 -0.83 -1.19 -7.40
CA GLY A 44 -1.75 -0.91 -8.51
C GLY A 44 -1.14 -0.01 -9.59
N CYS A 45 -0.51 1.11 -9.21
CA CYS A 45 0.11 2.04 -10.17
C CYS A 45 1.64 2.13 -10.06
N GLY A 46 2.24 1.53 -9.03
CA GLY A 46 3.67 1.63 -8.76
C GLY A 46 4.12 2.93 -8.06
N ASP A 47 3.17 3.81 -7.73
CA ASP A 47 3.43 5.03 -6.96
C ASP A 47 3.84 4.70 -5.53
N ARG A 48 4.68 5.54 -4.94
CA ARG A 48 5.30 5.31 -3.64
C ARG A 48 5.67 6.61 -2.96
N SER A 49 5.84 6.58 -1.65
CA SER A 49 6.36 7.73 -0.91
C SER A 49 7.76 8.11 -1.41
N SER A 50 7.96 9.40 -1.71
CA SER A 50 9.26 9.98 -2.06
C SER A 50 10.18 10.21 -0.85
N PHE A 51 9.64 10.09 0.36
CA PHE A 51 10.37 10.24 1.62
C PHE A 51 9.80 9.32 2.68
N THR A 52 10.55 9.14 3.76
CA THR A 52 10.13 8.39 4.93
C THR A 52 9.69 9.34 6.04
N ASP A 53 8.66 8.98 6.81
CA ASP A 53 8.12 9.82 7.88
C ASP A 53 7.47 8.94 8.96
N HIS A 54 7.00 9.53 10.06
CA HIS A 54 6.25 8.85 11.10
C HIS A 54 5.05 8.10 10.52
N LEU A 55 4.76 6.93 11.09
CA LEU A 55 3.69 6.03 10.65
C LEU A 55 2.34 6.74 10.46
N GLY A 56 1.98 7.68 11.35
CA GLY A 56 0.74 8.45 11.23
C GLY A 56 0.66 9.26 9.93
N THR A 57 1.73 9.98 9.58
CA THR A 57 1.81 10.78 8.35
C THR A 57 1.77 9.91 7.11
N ILE A 58 2.56 8.83 7.11
CA ILE A 58 2.65 7.90 5.97
C ILE A 58 1.33 7.17 5.76
N ARG A 59 0.68 6.73 6.84
CA ARG A 59 -0.65 6.11 6.80
C ARG A 59 -1.67 7.05 6.18
N LEU A 60 -1.70 8.33 6.58
CA LEU A 60 -2.65 9.31 6.02
C LEU A 60 -2.46 9.46 4.51
N ARG A 61 -1.21 9.59 4.05
CA ARG A 61 -0.88 9.72 2.62
C ARG A 61 -1.20 8.47 1.82
N ALA A 62 -0.89 7.29 2.36
CA ALA A 62 -1.22 6.01 1.75
C ALA A 62 -2.75 5.84 1.60
N GLY A 63 -3.51 6.24 2.63
CA GLY A 63 -4.97 6.22 2.61
C GLY A 63 -5.54 7.15 1.55
N GLN A 64 -5.07 8.39 1.49
CA GLN A 64 -5.46 9.35 0.46
C GLN A 64 -5.17 8.79 -0.95
N HIS A 65 -4.00 8.17 -1.15
CA HIS A 65 -3.70 7.53 -2.42
C HIS A 65 -4.67 6.38 -2.74
N ALA A 66 -4.98 5.51 -1.77
CA ALA A 66 -5.90 4.39 -1.94
C ALA A 66 -7.34 4.84 -2.29
N GLU A 67 -7.77 6.02 -1.80
CA GLU A 67 -9.07 6.61 -2.15
C GLU A 67 -9.17 6.99 -3.64
N PHE A 68 -8.11 7.55 -4.21
CA PHE A 68 -8.13 8.07 -5.59
C PHE A 68 -7.60 7.08 -6.64
N CYS A 69 -6.73 6.16 -6.26
CA CYS A 69 -6.08 5.26 -7.20
C CYS A 69 -7.06 4.24 -7.77
N ARG A 70 -7.20 4.24 -9.10
CA ARG A 70 -8.01 3.27 -9.87
C ARG A 70 -7.18 2.29 -10.67
N ALA A 71 -5.86 2.29 -10.46
CA ALA A 71 -4.97 1.37 -11.14
C ALA A 71 -4.99 0.00 -10.45
N ALA A 72 -5.07 -1.06 -11.25
CA ALA A 72 -4.91 -2.43 -10.81
C ALA A 72 -3.87 -3.11 -11.71
N TYR A 73 -2.59 -2.81 -11.47
CA TYR A 73 -1.51 -3.58 -12.06
C TYR A 73 -1.47 -4.97 -11.40
N GLN A 74 -1.88 -5.98 -12.16
CA GLN A 74 -1.66 -7.37 -11.83
C GLN A 74 -0.71 -7.94 -12.88
N ARG A 75 0.48 -8.39 -12.47
CA ARG A 75 1.36 -9.12 -13.36
C ARG A 75 0.72 -10.48 -13.65
N ILE A 76 0.11 -10.61 -14.83
CA ILE A 76 -0.39 -11.89 -15.33
C ILE A 76 0.86 -12.74 -15.61
N ARG A 77 1.06 -13.78 -14.81
CA ARG A 77 2.10 -14.79 -15.05
C ARG A 77 1.55 -15.87 -15.97
#